data_AF-A0A951LWQ7-F1
#
_entry.id   AF-A0A951LWQ7-F1
#
_cell.length_a   1.000
_cell.length_b   1.000
_cell.length_c   1.000
_cell.angle_alpha   90.00
_cell.angle_beta   90.00
_cell.angle_gamma   90.00
#
_symmetry.space_group_name_H-M   'P 1'
#
loop_
_entity.id
_entity.type
_entity.pdbx_description
1 polymer ?
#
loop_
_entity_poly.entity_id
_entity_poly.type
_entity_poly.pdbx_seq_one_letter_code
_entity_poly.pdbx_strand_id
1 'polypeptide(L)'
;MSDEPNNGVLVGNWTYRSFLNDPDLSTQFNDLEFGRGTITIQASAMNEFRGAIGGPGWQLQLKGSTTYGNPFTVRFQGTGVVGGEEWIYDYVGYVVRPWPNGIDQRAAIVGSIVRTIPHASGSGGTAPAGVVCSFIAVRQDDPDS
;
A
#
# COMPACT_ATOMS: atom_id res chain seq x y z
N MET A 1 20.79 14.65 21.18
CA MET A 1 20.33 15.00 19.82
C MET A 1 19.08 14.19 19.60
N SER A 2 17.94 14.82 19.34
CA SER A 2 16.69 14.09 19.08
C SER A 2 16.83 13.33 17.75
N ASP A 3 16.52 12.05 17.77
CA ASP A 3 16.38 11.20 16.58
C ASP A 3 15.13 11.66 15.82
N GLU A 4 15.25 12.73 15.05
CA GLU A 4 14.15 13.16 14.19
C GLU A 4 13.84 12.04 13.16
N PRO A 5 12.58 11.59 13.05
CA PRO A 5 12.17 10.59 12.09
C PRO A 5 12.52 10.98 10.65
N ASN A 6 13.33 10.16 9.97
CA ASN A 6 13.89 10.48 8.64
C ASN A 6 13.07 9.92 7.46
N ASN A 7 11.87 9.39 7.72
CA ASN A 7 10.94 8.97 6.66
C ASN A 7 9.92 10.08 6.30
N GLY A 8 10.13 11.32 6.75
CA GLY A 8 9.16 12.42 6.69
C GLY A 8 8.53 12.65 5.30
N VAL A 9 9.25 12.37 4.22
CA VAL A 9 8.72 12.48 2.85
C VAL A 9 7.58 11.50 2.53
N LEU A 10 7.46 10.40 3.27
CA LEU A 10 6.39 9.42 3.12
C LEU A 10 5.26 9.59 4.13
N VAL A 11 5.50 10.31 5.24
CA VAL A 11 4.52 10.47 6.32
C VAL A 11 3.25 11.14 5.79
N GLY A 12 2.10 10.62 6.22
CA GLY A 12 0.78 11.13 5.84
C GLY A 12 -0.15 10.05 5.32
N ASN A 13 -1.26 10.49 4.73
CA ASN A 13 -2.30 9.62 4.21
C ASN A 13 -2.18 9.42 2.70
N TRP A 14 -2.45 8.20 2.25
CA TRP A 14 -2.32 7.78 0.86
C TRP A 14 -3.55 6.98 0.44
N THR A 15 -4.18 7.41 -0.64
CA THR A 15 -5.30 6.70 -1.26
C THR A 15 -4.76 5.46 -1.94
N TYR A 16 -5.10 4.28 -1.43
CA TYR A 16 -4.63 2.99 -1.93
C TYR A 16 -5.67 2.32 -2.83
N ARG A 17 -5.20 1.74 -3.95
CA ARG A 17 -5.96 0.86 -4.84
C ARG A 17 -5.06 -0.25 -5.36
N SER A 18 -5.53 -1.48 -5.36
CA SER A 18 -4.87 -2.63 -5.98
C SER A 18 -5.73 -3.27 -7.06
N PHE A 19 -5.04 -3.89 -8.01
CA PHE A 19 -5.60 -4.38 -9.26
C PHE A 19 -5.12 -5.80 -9.55
N LEU A 20 -6.04 -6.66 -9.98
CA LEU A 20 -5.71 -7.96 -10.57
C LEU A 20 -4.80 -7.73 -11.79
N ASN A 21 -3.78 -8.58 -11.93
CA ASN A 21 -2.86 -8.54 -13.07
C ASN A 21 -3.46 -9.31 -14.26
N ASP A 22 -4.65 -8.92 -14.69
CA ASP A 22 -5.33 -9.49 -15.85
C ASP A 22 -4.79 -8.88 -17.15
N PRO A 23 -4.19 -9.66 -18.06
CA PRO A 23 -3.70 -9.14 -19.33
C PRO A 23 -4.78 -8.98 -20.40
N ASP A 24 -6.02 -9.43 -20.17
CA ASP A 24 -7.11 -9.30 -21.13
C ASP A 24 -7.60 -7.85 -21.23
N LEU A 25 -7.39 -7.24 -22.40
CA LEU A 25 -7.79 -5.85 -22.69
C LEU A 25 -9.31 -5.65 -22.74
N SER A 26 -10.09 -6.74 -22.82
CA SER A 26 -11.55 -6.67 -22.78
C SER A 26 -12.12 -6.57 -21.37
N THR A 27 -11.34 -6.89 -20.34
CA THR A 27 -11.73 -6.76 -18.93
C THR A 27 -11.96 -5.30 -18.58
N GLN A 28 -13.11 -4.99 -17.98
CA GLN A 28 -13.43 -3.63 -17.57
C GLN A 28 -12.56 -3.23 -16.38
N PHE A 29 -12.10 -1.97 -16.33
CA PHE A 29 -11.25 -1.49 -15.24
C PHE A 29 -11.85 -1.69 -13.83
N ASN A 30 -13.17 -1.60 -13.69
CA ASN A 30 -13.84 -1.82 -12.40
C ASN A 30 -13.75 -3.29 -11.96
N ASP A 31 -13.67 -4.23 -12.89
CA ASP A 31 -13.54 -5.65 -12.60
C ASP A 31 -12.11 -6.04 -12.21
N LEU A 32 -11.15 -5.12 -12.39
CA LEU A 32 -9.78 -5.31 -11.93
C LEU A 32 -9.61 -5.02 -10.43
N GLU A 33 -10.59 -4.41 -9.74
CA GLU A 33 -10.45 -4.02 -8.33
C GLU A 33 -10.14 -5.25 -7.45
N PHE A 34 -8.96 -5.25 -6.81
CA PHE A 34 -8.58 -6.24 -5.81
C PHE A 34 -8.83 -5.72 -4.39
N GLY A 35 -8.60 -4.43 -4.16
CA GLY A 35 -8.84 -3.79 -2.88
C GLY A 35 -8.61 -2.28 -2.92
N ARG A 36 -9.21 -1.57 -1.96
CA ARG A 36 -9.07 -0.11 -1.80
C ARG A 36 -9.14 0.29 -0.34
N GLY A 37 -8.45 1.37 0.02
CA GLY A 37 -8.43 1.89 1.39
C GLY A 37 -7.54 3.11 1.51
N THR A 38 -7.20 3.46 2.75
CA THR A 38 -6.22 4.50 3.07
C THR A 38 -5.02 3.86 3.74
N ILE A 39 -3.82 4.12 3.22
CA ILE A 39 -2.57 3.86 3.93
C ILE A 39 -2.22 5.13 4.72
N THR A 40 -2.03 5.00 6.02
CA THR A 40 -1.49 6.06 6.89
C THR A 40 -0.06 5.68 7.26
N ILE A 41 0.91 6.42 6.74
CA ILE A 41 2.33 6.22 7.04
C ILE A 41 2.71 7.09 8.22
N GLN A 42 3.31 6.48 9.23
CA GLN A 42 3.72 7.13 10.47
C GLN A 42 5.22 7.46 10.44
N ALA A 43 5.59 8.48 11.20
CA ALA A 43 6.99 8.81 11.42
C ALA A 43 7.74 7.62 12.06
N SER A 44 8.91 7.27 11.54
CA SER A 44 9.75 6.17 12.06
C SER A 44 11.24 6.44 11.90
N ALA A 45 12.06 5.58 12.51
CA ALA A 45 13.51 5.61 12.35
C ALA A 45 13.92 5.46 10.87
N MET A 46 15.16 5.87 10.55
CA MET A 46 15.72 5.75 9.21
C MET A 46 15.67 4.30 8.72
N ASN A 47 15.32 4.10 7.44
CA ASN A 47 15.15 2.81 6.78
C ASN A 47 14.00 1.94 7.34
N GLU A 48 13.18 2.44 8.26
CA GLU A 48 11.96 1.76 8.70
C GLU A 48 10.74 2.23 7.90
N PHE A 49 9.74 1.34 7.80
CA PHE A 49 8.40 1.65 7.31
C PHE A 49 7.39 1.22 8.37
N ARG A 50 6.52 2.14 8.80
CA ARG A 50 5.45 1.89 9.75
C ARG A 50 4.20 2.65 9.36
N GLY A 51 3.05 2.06 9.66
CA GLY A 51 1.77 2.67 9.35
C GLY A 51 0.62 1.71 9.54
N ALA A 52 -0.54 2.06 9.00
CA ALA A 52 -1.69 1.15 8.90
C ALA A 52 -2.29 1.27 7.50
N ILE A 53 -3.03 0.26 7.09
CA ILE A 53 -3.93 0.33 5.94
C ILE A 53 -5.31 -0.11 6.38
N GLY A 54 -6.35 0.60 5.96
CA GLY A 54 -7.71 0.21 6.33
C GLY A 54 -8.80 0.88 5.51
N GLY A 55 -10.01 0.44 5.79
CA GLY A 55 -11.25 0.98 5.26
C GLY A 55 -12.42 0.63 6.20
N PRO A 56 -13.67 0.87 5.79
CA PRO A 56 -14.82 0.51 6.61
C PRO A 56 -14.79 -0.98 7.01
N GLY A 57 -14.70 -1.25 8.31
CA GLY A 57 -14.77 -2.60 8.88
C GLY A 57 -13.49 -3.44 8.85
N TRP A 58 -12.35 -2.92 8.38
CA TRP A 58 -11.08 -3.66 8.36
C TRP A 58 -9.86 -2.74 8.49
N GLN A 59 -8.82 -3.23 9.13
CA GLN A 59 -7.53 -2.55 9.25
C GLN A 59 -6.40 -3.57 9.41
N LEU A 60 -5.26 -3.30 8.78
CA LEU A 60 -4.01 -4.03 8.96
C LEU A 60 -2.93 -3.07 9.46
N GLN A 61 -2.12 -3.52 10.41
CA GLN A 61 -0.90 -2.84 10.83
C GLN A 61 0.20 -3.09 9.80
N LEU A 62 0.90 -2.03 9.39
CA LEU A 62 2.02 -2.11 8.46
C LEU A 62 3.36 -2.01 9.19
N LYS A 63 4.29 -2.88 8.82
CA LYS A 63 5.69 -2.85 9.28
C LYS A 63 6.63 -3.32 8.19
N GLY A 64 7.76 -2.64 8.03
CA GLY A 64 8.74 -2.97 7.01
C GLY A 64 9.96 -2.05 7.00
N SER A 65 10.54 -1.90 5.82
CA SER A 65 11.72 -1.08 5.56
C SER A 65 11.57 -0.18 4.35
N THR A 66 12.42 0.85 4.33
CA THR A 66 12.61 1.79 3.23
C THR A 66 14.08 1.75 2.77
N THR A 67 14.31 1.89 1.47
CA THR A 67 15.65 2.17 0.93
C THR A 67 15.61 3.45 0.11
N TYR A 68 16.51 4.38 0.40
CA TYR A 68 16.61 5.64 -0.33
C TYR A 68 17.45 5.49 -1.60
N GLY A 69 17.25 6.38 -2.57
CA GLY A 69 17.99 6.39 -3.83
C GLY A 69 17.08 6.16 -5.03
N ASN A 70 17.62 5.56 -6.09
CA ASN A 70 16.88 5.27 -7.31
C ASN A 70 17.00 3.77 -7.66
N PRO A 71 15.97 2.95 -7.40
CA PRO A 71 14.63 3.36 -6.93
C PRO A 71 14.55 3.57 -5.40
N PHE A 72 13.71 4.52 -4.98
CA PHE A 72 13.28 4.63 -3.59
C PHE A 72 12.23 3.55 -3.34
N THR A 73 12.60 2.51 -2.58
CA THR A 73 11.81 1.30 -2.38
C THR A 73 11.19 1.27 -0.99
N VAL A 74 9.95 0.77 -0.90
CA VAL A 74 9.27 0.39 0.34
C VAL A 74 8.97 -1.11 0.30
N ARG A 75 9.36 -1.86 1.32
CA ARG A 75 9.02 -3.29 1.48
C ARG A 75 8.40 -3.49 2.84
N PHE A 76 7.15 -3.94 2.90
CA PHE A 76 6.44 -4.05 4.17
C PHE A 76 5.41 -5.17 4.15
N GLN A 77 5.01 -5.60 5.34
CA GLN A 77 3.94 -6.55 5.56
C GLN A 77 2.77 -5.84 6.26
N GLY A 78 1.56 -6.16 5.83
CA GLY A 78 0.32 -5.82 6.52
C GLY A 78 -0.24 -7.02 7.26
N THR A 79 -0.49 -6.88 8.56
CA THR A 79 -1.09 -7.94 9.39
C THR A 79 -2.28 -7.43 10.19
N GLY A 80 -3.29 -8.27 10.39
CA GLY A 80 -4.44 -7.93 11.24
C GLY A 80 -5.44 -9.06 11.35
N VAL A 81 -6.40 -8.90 12.26
CA VAL A 81 -7.55 -9.82 12.39
C VAL A 81 -8.80 -9.10 11.90
N VAL A 82 -9.44 -9.65 10.87
CA VAL A 82 -10.63 -9.07 10.22
C VAL A 82 -11.74 -10.13 10.24
N GLY A 83 -12.85 -9.84 10.91
CA GLY A 83 -13.96 -10.79 11.03
C GLY A 83 -13.59 -12.09 11.77
N GLY A 84 -12.58 -12.05 12.65
CA GLY A 84 -12.08 -13.22 13.38
C GLY A 84 -11.00 -14.03 12.64
N GLU A 85 -10.65 -13.65 11.42
CA GLU A 85 -9.65 -14.33 10.59
C GLU A 85 -8.37 -13.51 10.49
N GLU A 86 -7.23 -14.18 10.46
CA GLU A 86 -5.93 -13.52 10.25
C GLU A 86 -5.75 -13.16 8.77
N TRP A 87 -5.31 -11.93 8.52
CA TRP A 87 -4.99 -11.41 7.20
C TRP A 87 -3.52 -11.02 7.18
N ILE A 88 -2.75 -11.60 6.25
CA ILE A 88 -1.33 -11.26 6.04
C ILE A 88 -1.08 -11.03 4.55
N TYR A 89 -0.46 -9.89 4.26
CA TYR A 89 -0.10 -9.47 2.92
C TYR A 89 1.30 -8.87 2.88
N ASP A 90 2.11 -9.28 1.92
CA ASP A 90 3.44 -8.70 1.67
C ASP A 90 3.42 -7.74 0.48
N TYR A 91 4.10 -6.61 0.62
CA TYR A 91 4.11 -5.52 -0.35
C TYR A 91 5.53 -5.16 -0.75
N VAL A 92 5.74 -4.87 -2.03
CA VAL A 92 6.92 -4.13 -2.51
C VAL A 92 6.43 -2.96 -3.34
N GLY A 93 6.92 -1.76 -3.06
CA GLY A 93 6.54 -0.55 -3.77
C GLY A 93 7.73 0.36 -4.04
N TYR A 94 7.55 1.26 -4.99
CA TYR A 94 8.55 2.21 -5.44
C TYR A 94 7.92 3.59 -5.52
N VAL A 95 8.60 4.59 -4.95
CA VAL A 95 8.17 5.99 -5.03
C VAL A 95 8.44 6.50 -6.44
N VAL A 96 7.38 6.95 -7.11
CA VAL A 96 7.46 7.54 -8.45
C VAL A 96 8.15 8.89 -8.34
N ARG A 97 9.23 9.08 -9.11
CA ARG A 97 9.92 10.37 -9.17
C ARG A 97 9.09 11.39 -9.95
N PRO A 98 9.07 12.66 -9.52
CA PRO A 98 8.41 13.70 -10.28
C PRO A 98 9.11 13.90 -11.63
N TRP A 99 8.31 14.13 -12.66
CA TRP A 99 8.77 14.52 -13.99
C TRP A 99 9.18 16.00 -14.01
N PRO A 100 10.30 16.38 -14.65
CA PRO A 100 10.73 17.78 -14.74
C PRO A 100 9.70 18.72 -15.40
N ASN A 101 8.87 18.17 -16.28
CA ASN A 101 7.83 18.89 -17.04
C ASN A 101 6.40 18.55 -16.58
N GLY A 102 6.23 17.90 -15.43
CA GLY A 102 4.90 17.52 -14.97
C GLY A 102 4.17 18.69 -14.31
N ILE A 103 2.85 18.70 -14.48
CA ILE A 103 1.92 19.69 -13.95
C ILE A 103 1.14 19.03 -12.80
N ASP A 104 0.96 19.74 -11.68
CA ASP A 104 0.16 19.31 -10.52
C ASP A 104 0.42 17.86 -10.07
N GLN A 105 1.70 17.48 -10.05
CA GLN A 105 2.09 16.10 -9.76
C GLN A 105 1.86 15.77 -8.28
N ARG A 106 1.10 14.70 -8.04
CA ARG A 106 0.97 14.10 -6.72
C ARG A 106 1.98 12.97 -6.54
N ALA A 107 2.56 12.89 -5.34
CA ALA A 107 3.43 11.78 -4.99
C ALA A 107 2.66 10.45 -5.06
N ALA A 108 3.29 9.44 -5.63
CA ALA A 108 2.70 8.12 -5.79
C ALA A 108 3.71 7.02 -5.42
N ILE A 109 3.21 5.96 -4.80
CA ILE A 109 3.91 4.69 -4.65
C ILE A 109 3.22 3.70 -5.57
N VAL A 110 3.99 3.00 -6.39
CA VAL A 110 3.47 1.94 -7.27
C VAL A 110 4.19 0.64 -6.97
N GLY A 111 3.51 -0.50 -7.08
CA GLY A 111 4.14 -1.75 -6.67
C GLY A 111 3.29 -2.99 -6.83
N SER A 112 3.68 -4.03 -6.09
CA SER A 112 3.05 -5.33 -6.05
C SER A 112 2.69 -5.74 -4.62
N ILE A 113 1.58 -6.45 -4.49
CA ILE A 113 1.09 -7.07 -3.26
C ILE A 113 0.90 -8.56 -3.51
N VAL A 114 1.20 -9.39 -2.50
CA VAL A 114 0.83 -10.81 -2.47
C VAL A 114 0.02 -11.11 -1.22
N ARG A 115 -1.04 -11.91 -1.37
CA ARG A 115 -1.73 -12.52 -0.22
C ARG A 115 -0.85 -13.63 0.36
N THR A 116 -0.33 -13.45 1.57
CA THR A 116 0.64 -14.38 2.17
C THR A 116 -0.03 -15.64 2.73
N ILE A 117 -1.22 -15.50 3.32
CA ILE A 117 -2.02 -16.62 3.86
C ILE A 117 -3.44 -16.59 3.28
N PRO A 118 -4.11 -17.76 3.11
CA PRO A 118 -5.51 -17.77 2.67
C PRO A 118 -6.41 -17.27 3.79
N HIS A 119 -7.57 -16.71 3.44
CA HIS A 119 -8.63 -16.35 4.38
C HIS A 119 -10.00 -16.46 3.71
N ALA A 120 -11.09 -16.32 4.46
CA ALA A 120 -12.44 -16.31 3.90
C ALA A 120 -12.64 -15.14 2.92
N SER A 121 -13.30 -15.38 1.79
CA SER A 121 -13.67 -14.33 0.83
C SER A 121 -14.99 -13.67 1.20
N GLY A 122 -15.10 -12.36 1.02
CA GLY A 122 -16.36 -11.62 1.19
C GLY A 122 -17.47 -12.02 0.21
N SER A 123 -17.11 -12.70 -0.89
CA SER A 123 -18.05 -13.27 -1.87
C SER A 123 -18.42 -14.73 -1.59
N GLY A 124 -18.00 -15.28 -0.45
CA GLY A 124 -18.08 -16.71 -0.14
C GLY A 124 -16.87 -17.50 -0.66
N GLY A 125 -16.56 -18.60 0.03
CA GLY A 125 -15.39 -19.44 -0.26
C GLY A 125 -14.08 -18.92 0.34
N THR A 126 -12.96 -19.42 -0.18
CA THR A 126 -11.62 -19.08 0.30
C THR A 126 -10.90 -18.20 -0.71
N ALA A 127 -10.34 -17.09 -0.23
CA ALA A 127 -9.39 -16.27 -0.96
C ALA A 127 -7.99 -16.91 -0.83
N PRO A 128 -7.40 -17.49 -1.90
CA PRO A 128 -6.20 -18.31 -1.78
C PRO A 128 -4.93 -17.48 -1.56
N ALA A 129 -3.96 -18.01 -0.81
CA ALA A 129 -2.62 -17.44 -0.74
C ALA A 129 -1.91 -17.46 -2.09
N GLY A 130 -0.90 -16.59 -2.25
CA GLY A 130 -0.07 -16.51 -3.45
C GLY A 130 -0.66 -15.70 -4.59
N VAL A 131 -1.89 -15.17 -4.45
CA VAL A 131 -2.44 -14.22 -5.43
C VAL A 131 -1.62 -12.94 -5.39
N VAL A 132 -1.02 -12.60 -6.53
CA VAL A 132 -0.20 -11.40 -6.73
C VAL A 132 -0.98 -10.37 -7.55
N CYS A 133 -0.98 -9.14 -7.09
CA CYS A 133 -1.66 -8.02 -7.72
C CYS A 133 -0.72 -6.81 -7.82
N SER A 134 -1.06 -5.85 -8.66
CA SER A 134 -0.40 -4.54 -8.70
C SER A 134 -1.12 -3.57 -7.75
N PHE A 135 -0.44 -2.52 -7.30
CA PHE A 135 -1.08 -1.45 -6.54
C PHE A 135 -0.53 -0.06 -6.86
N ILE A 136 -1.36 0.94 -6.58
CA ILE A 136 -1.00 2.35 -6.52
C ILE A 136 -1.44 2.92 -5.18
N ALA A 137 -0.63 3.81 -4.61
CA ALA A 137 -0.98 4.63 -3.47
C ALA A 137 -0.64 6.09 -3.79
N VAL A 138 -1.62 6.98 -3.78
CA VAL A 138 -1.45 8.40 -4.15
C VAL A 138 -1.63 9.27 -2.91
N ARG A 139 -0.68 10.18 -2.66
CA ARG A 139 -0.71 11.06 -1.48
C ARG A 139 -1.99 11.89 -1.45
N GLN A 140 -2.66 11.92 -0.30
CA GLN A 140 -3.78 12.80 -0.02
C GLN A 140 -3.27 14.18 0.40
N ASP A 141 -4.13 15.19 0.30
CA ASP A 141 -3.84 16.50 0.85
C ASP A 141 -3.77 16.37 2.39
N ASP A 142 -2.84 17.09 3.02
CA ASP A 142 -2.75 17.07 4.49
C ASP A 142 -4.03 17.75 5.04
N PRO A 143 -4.74 17.14 6.00
CA PRO A 143 -6.03 17.67 6.47
C PRO A 143 -5.95 19.06 7.11
N ASP A 144 -4.74 19.57 7.37
CA ASP A 144 -4.45 20.89 7.95
C ASP A 144 -3.83 21.88 6.95
N SER A 145 -3.85 21.60 5.64
CA SER A 145 -3.35 22.51 4.59
C SER A 145 -4.38 23.57 4.16
#